data_AF-A0A369AHY5-F1
#
_entry.id   AF-A0A369AHY5-F1
#
_cell.length_a   1.000
_cell.length_b   1.000
_cell.length_c   1.000
_cell.angle_alpha   90.00
_cell.angle_beta   90.00
_cell.angle_gamma   90.00
#
_symmetry.space_group_name_H-M   'P 1'
#
loop_
_entity.id
_entity.type
_entity.pdbx_description
1 polymer ?
#
loop_
_entity_poly.entity_id
_entity_poly.type
_entity_poly.pdbx_seq_one_letter_code
_entity_poly.pdbx_strand_id
1 'polypeptide(L)'
;MSDISQELEAPEVANITEDQADFLKELEAEEAQADFDPEEAKAEKQAEAEQVQMDEQAALLTAMSGLGMIEFSLKRVIHKDFEFTAETKAYAIENLGPVLVKYGALLPGWLAAYDAEIKAAMAVGKLVSEGVSTAQTLKEKDQAEAKASAEEKARVRVAA
;
A
#
# COMPACT_ATOMS: atom_id res chain seq x y z
N MET A 1 -26.44 -57.84 53.12
CA MET A 1 -25.14 -57.23 52.75
C MET A 1 -24.36 -58.30 52.02
N SER A 2 -24.44 -58.31 50.69
CA SER A 2 -23.56 -59.08 49.81
C SER A 2 -23.44 -58.31 48.50
N ASP A 3 -22.21 -57.86 48.26
CA ASP A 3 -21.53 -57.77 46.96
C ASP A 3 -22.00 -56.70 45.96
N ILE A 4 -21.58 -55.46 46.26
CA ILE A 4 -21.24 -54.46 45.23
C ILE A 4 -19.72 -54.42 45.18
N SER A 5 -19.11 -54.78 44.05
CA SER A 5 -18.14 -53.96 43.31
C SER A 5 -17.23 -54.77 42.40
N GLN A 6 -17.25 -54.37 41.12
CA GLN A 6 -16.14 -54.43 40.16
C GLN A 6 -15.79 -55.80 39.56
N GLU A 7 -16.57 -56.18 38.55
CA GLU A 7 -15.96 -56.67 37.32
C GLU A 7 -15.03 -55.57 36.78
N LEU A 8 -13.73 -55.86 36.73
CA LEU A 8 -12.74 -55.10 35.99
C LEU A 8 -13.00 -55.31 34.50
N GLU A 9 -13.79 -54.41 33.93
CA GLU A 9 -13.93 -54.25 32.49
C GLU A 9 -12.53 -53.91 31.93
N ALA A 10 -11.94 -54.87 31.21
CA ALA A 10 -10.69 -54.65 30.50
C ALA A 10 -10.87 -53.46 29.53
N PRO A 11 -9.87 -52.58 29.35
CA PRO A 11 -10.03 -51.45 28.45
C PRO A 11 -10.38 -51.98 27.06
N GLU A 12 -11.54 -51.57 26.56
CA GLU A 12 -12.00 -51.83 25.20
C GLU A 12 -10.93 -51.25 24.27
N VAL A 13 -10.09 -52.13 23.72
CA VAL A 13 -9.08 -51.74 22.73
C VAL A 13 -9.88 -51.32 21.52
N ALA A 14 -9.99 -50.00 21.29
CA ALA A 14 -10.68 -49.45 20.14
C ALA A 14 -10.07 -50.10 18.88
N ASN A 15 -10.81 -51.02 18.26
CA ASN A 15 -10.41 -51.62 16.99
C ASN A 15 -10.49 -50.52 15.94
N ILE A 16 -9.33 -50.01 15.56
CA ILE A 16 -9.17 -49.08 14.45
C ILE A 16 -9.77 -49.75 13.22
N THR A 17 -10.75 -49.10 12.58
CA THR A 17 -11.34 -49.63 11.34
C THR A 17 -10.30 -49.59 10.23
N GLU A 18 -10.41 -50.46 9.22
CA GLU A 18 -9.46 -50.53 8.10
C GLU A 18 -9.25 -49.15 7.43
N ASP A 19 -10.35 -48.40 7.24
CA ASP A 19 -10.34 -47.02 6.74
C ASP A 19 -9.55 -46.03 7.61
N GLN A 20 -9.56 -46.19 8.94
CA GLN A 20 -8.80 -45.34 9.86
C GLN A 20 -7.32 -45.71 9.86
N ALA A 21 -6.99 -46.99 9.68
CA ALA A 21 -5.63 -47.45 9.57
C ALA A 21 -4.99 -46.95 8.26
N ASP A 22 -5.74 -46.95 7.16
CA ASP A 22 -5.29 -46.39 5.88
C ASP A 22 -5.10 -44.88 5.95
N PHE A 23 -6.03 -44.15 6.58
CA PHE A 23 -5.87 -42.71 6.83
C PHE A 23 -4.64 -42.38 7.68
N LEU A 24 -4.39 -43.13 8.76
CA LEU A 24 -3.21 -42.94 9.61
C LEU A 24 -1.91 -43.23 8.84
N LYS A 25 -1.92 -44.22 7.96
CA LYS A 25 -0.76 -44.59 7.15
C LYS A 25 -0.45 -43.57 6.07
N GLU A 26 -1.49 -42.94 5.50
CA GLU A 26 -1.36 -41.82 4.58
C GLU A 26 -0.79 -40.59 5.31
N LEU A 27 -1.28 -40.30 6.52
CA LEU A 27 -0.77 -39.20 7.36
C LEU A 27 0.69 -39.41 7.77
N GLU A 28 1.08 -40.63 8.18
CA GLU A 28 2.47 -40.98 8.48
C GLU A 28 3.37 -40.89 7.24
N ALA A 29 2.85 -41.22 6.05
CA ALA A 29 3.59 -41.10 4.80
C ALA A 29 3.78 -39.62 4.38
N GLU A 30 2.82 -38.75 4.68
CA GLU A 30 2.94 -37.30 4.50
C GLU A 30 3.90 -36.68 5.52
N GLU A 31 3.82 -37.04 6.80
CA GLU A 31 4.78 -36.59 7.83
C GLU A 31 6.21 -37.09 7.55
N ALA A 32 6.37 -38.30 7.02
CA ALA A 32 7.68 -38.82 6.63
C ALA A 32 8.26 -38.13 5.39
N GLN A 33 7.44 -37.42 4.60
CA GLN A 33 7.86 -36.59 3.46
C GLN A 33 8.01 -35.11 3.81
N ALA A 34 7.37 -34.66 4.90
CA ALA A 34 7.52 -33.32 5.43
C ALA A 34 8.87 -33.20 6.18
N ASP A 35 9.93 -32.91 5.44
CA ASP A 35 11.23 -32.54 6.03
C ASP A 35 11.08 -31.14 6.65
N PHE A 36 10.67 -31.08 7.92
CA PHE A 36 10.58 -29.83 8.66
C PHE A 36 12.00 -29.29 8.84
N ASP A 37 12.43 -28.41 7.93
CA ASP A 37 13.69 -27.69 8.04
C ASP A 37 13.51 -26.48 8.98
N PRO A 38 14.10 -26.50 10.20
CA PRO A 38 13.99 -25.39 11.14
C PRO A 38 14.67 -24.10 10.62
N GLU A 39 15.59 -24.20 9.66
CA GLU A 39 16.21 -23.05 8.99
C GLU A 39 15.24 -22.41 7.99
N GLU A 40 14.49 -23.22 7.23
CA GLU A 40 13.50 -22.72 6.27
C GLU A 40 12.32 -22.05 6.99
N ALA A 41 11.84 -22.64 8.09
CA ALA A 41 10.82 -22.02 8.96
C ALA A 41 11.31 -20.72 9.65
N LYS A 42 12.61 -20.56 9.88
CA LYS A 42 13.19 -19.30 10.36
C LYS A 42 13.32 -18.27 9.24
N ALA A 43 13.69 -18.70 8.04
CA ALA A 43 13.80 -17.84 6.87
C ALA A 43 12.43 -17.26 6.48
N GLU A 44 11.36 -18.06 6.48
CA GLU A 44 9.99 -17.58 6.24
C GLU A 44 9.55 -16.57 7.30
N LYS A 45 9.80 -16.83 8.59
CA LYS A 45 9.48 -15.87 9.66
C LYS A 45 10.26 -14.56 9.55
N GLN A 46 11.52 -14.61 9.09
CA GLN A 46 12.29 -13.40 8.83
C GLN A 46 11.73 -12.62 7.63
N ALA A 47 11.40 -13.30 6.55
CA ALA A 47 10.78 -12.69 5.37
C ALA A 47 9.43 -12.07 5.71
N GLU A 48 8.59 -12.74 6.51
CA GLU A 48 7.30 -12.21 6.96
C GLU A 48 7.48 -10.99 7.88
N ALA A 49 8.46 -11.01 8.79
CA ALA A 49 8.77 -9.86 9.64
C ALA A 49 9.31 -8.65 8.85
N GLU A 50 10.06 -8.90 7.78
CA GLU A 50 10.57 -7.86 6.88
C GLU A 50 9.45 -7.29 6.01
N GLN A 51 8.55 -8.15 5.52
CA GLN A 51 7.34 -7.77 4.79
C GLN A 51 6.43 -6.86 5.62
N VAL A 52 6.16 -7.22 6.88
CA VAL A 52 5.34 -6.42 7.81
C VAL A 52 5.95 -5.03 8.03
N GLN A 53 7.27 -4.93 8.19
CA GLN A 53 7.94 -3.63 8.33
C GLN A 53 7.85 -2.78 7.06
N MET A 54 7.94 -3.40 5.88
CA MET A 54 7.76 -2.71 4.60
C MET A 54 6.32 -2.20 4.45
N ASP A 55 5.34 -3.01 4.84
CA ASP A 55 3.92 -2.66 4.79
C ASP A 55 3.57 -1.51 5.73
N GLU A 56 4.12 -1.50 6.95
CA GLU A 56 3.97 -0.39 7.90
C GLU A 56 4.54 0.93 7.35
N GLN A 57 5.73 0.87 6.74
CA GLN A 57 6.35 2.05 6.11
C GLN A 57 5.53 2.55 4.91
N ALA A 58 5.05 1.65 4.07
CA ALA A 58 4.21 1.97 2.92
C ALA A 58 2.88 2.61 3.35
N ALA A 59 2.27 2.10 4.43
CA ALA A 59 1.05 2.67 5.00
C ALA A 59 1.29 4.09 5.53
N LEU A 60 2.41 4.33 6.22
CA LEU A 60 2.82 5.65 6.69
C LEU A 60 2.96 6.65 5.53
N LEU A 61 3.69 6.26 4.48
CA LEU A 61 3.87 7.08 3.29
C LEU A 61 2.54 7.40 2.60
N THR A 62 1.64 6.42 2.53
CA THR A 62 0.32 6.57 1.93
C THR A 62 -0.55 7.53 2.73
N ALA A 63 -0.55 7.42 4.07
CA ALA A 63 -1.25 8.36 4.95
C ALA A 63 -0.74 9.79 4.76
N MET A 64 0.58 9.99 4.74
CA MET A 64 1.19 11.30 4.50
C MET A 64 0.82 11.88 3.14
N SER A 65 0.87 11.05 2.09
CA SER A 65 0.54 11.47 0.72
C SER A 65 -0.93 11.85 0.59
N GLY A 66 -1.84 11.03 1.13
CA GLY A 66 -3.28 11.31 1.13
C GLY A 66 -3.60 12.60 1.87
N LEU A 67 -2.97 12.82 3.04
CA LEU A 67 -3.14 14.05 3.80
C LEU A 67 -2.66 15.29 3.03
N GLY A 68 -1.53 15.19 2.35
CA GLY A 68 -1.03 16.27 1.48
C GLY A 68 -1.99 16.58 0.33
N MET A 69 -2.63 15.57 -0.24
CA MET A 69 -3.61 15.74 -1.33
C MET A 69 -4.90 16.41 -0.85
N ILE A 70 -5.36 16.09 0.37
CA ILE A 70 -6.48 16.78 1.01
C ILE A 70 -6.11 18.24 1.28
N GLU A 71 -4.95 18.51 1.86
CA GLU A 71 -4.49 19.88 2.12
C GLU A 71 -4.38 20.71 0.84
N PHE A 72 -3.81 20.14 -0.22
CA PHE A 72 -3.76 20.78 -1.54
C PHE A 72 -5.16 21.12 -2.09
N SER A 73 -6.11 20.19 -1.94
CA SER A 73 -7.50 20.41 -2.37
C SER A 73 -8.17 21.53 -1.59
N LEU A 74 -7.96 21.56 -0.27
CA LEU A 74 -8.50 22.61 0.60
C LEU A 74 -7.85 23.97 0.33
N LYS A 75 -6.55 24.02 0.00
CA LYS A 75 -5.89 25.25 -0.44
C LYS A 75 -6.57 25.87 -1.66
N ARG A 76 -7.05 25.03 -2.59
CA ARG A 76 -7.72 25.47 -3.82
C ARG A 76 -9.16 25.93 -3.59
N VAL A 77 -9.87 25.32 -2.64
CA VAL A 77 -11.32 25.55 -2.43
C VAL A 77 -11.59 26.58 -1.33
N ILE A 78 -10.78 26.60 -0.28
CA ILE A 78 -10.99 27.45 0.91
C ILE A 78 -10.08 28.67 0.87
N HIS A 79 -8.76 28.48 0.96
CA HIS A 79 -7.78 29.56 1.00
C HIS A 79 -6.38 29.06 0.65
N LYS A 80 -5.63 29.81 -0.19
CA LYS A 80 -4.30 29.39 -0.70
C LYS A 80 -3.27 29.07 0.39
N ASP A 81 -3.40 29.73 1.55
CA ASP A 81 -2.49 29.57 2.69
C ASP A 81 -3.02 28.58 3.75
N PHE A 82 -4.08 27.84 3.45
CA PHE A 82 -4.63 26.83 4.34
C PHE A 82 -3.61 25.71 4.58
N GLU A 83 -3.24 25.44 5.82
CA GLU A 83 -2.43 24.28 6.20
C GLU A 83 -2.97 23.67 7.49
N PHE A 84 -2.98 22.34 7.56
CA PHE A 84 -3.21 21.67 8.83
C PHE A 84 -2.03 21.92 9.76
N THR A 85 -2.29 22.04 11.06
CA THR A 85 -1.22 22.16 12.05
C THR A 85 -0.39 20.88 12.11
N ALA A 86 0.86 20.99 12.55
CA ALA A 86 1.74 19.83 12.71
C ALA A 86 1.12 18.76 13.62
N GLU A 87 0.45 19.18 14.69
CA GLU A 87 -0.23 18.30 15.63
C GLU A 87 -1.41 17.54 14.98
N THR A 88 -2.24 18.22 14.19
CA THR A 88 -3.33 17.57 13.45
C THR A 88 -2.81 16.60 12.41
N LYS A 89 -1.70 16.94 11.73
CA LYS A 89 -1.07 16.03 10.76
C LYS A 89 -0.54 14.78 11.44
N ALA A 90 0.19 14.93 12.55
CA ALA A 90 0.72 13.81 13.33
C ALA A 90 -0.41 12.89 13.83
N TYR A 91 -1.46 13.47 14.42
CA TYR A 91 -2.63 12.74 14.88
C TYR A 91 -3.29 11.94 13.74
N ALA A 92 -3.49 12.56 12.58
CA ALA A 92 -4.10 11.89 11.43
C ALA A 92 -3.24 10.71 10.94
N ILE A 93 -1.93 10.88 10.84
CA ILE A 93 -1.00 9.84 10.39
C ILE A 93 -0.99 8.66 11.38
N GLU A 94 -0.87 8.94 12.68
CA GLU A 94 -0.84 7.92 13.73
C GLU A 94 -2.11 7.06 13.74
N ASN A 95 -3.27 7.67 13.48
CA ASN A 95 -4.56 6.97 13.50
C ASN A 95 -4.90 6.30 12.15
N LEU A 96 -4.42 6.86 11.03
CA LEU A 96 -4.67 6.28 9.71
C LEU A 96 -3.74 5.11 9.41
N GLY A 97 -2.45 5.19 9.75
CA GLY A 97 -1.47 4.14 9.46
C GLY A 97 -1.95 2.72 9.78
N PRO A 98 -2.40 2.43 11.01
CA PRO A 98 -2.91 1.11 11.39
C PRO A 98 -4.18 0.71 10.61
N VAL A 99 -5.04 1.65 10.27
CA VAL A 99 -6.26 1.41 9.46
C VAL A 99 -5.87 1.05 8.03
N LEU A 100 -4.85 1.72 7.46
CA LEU A 100 -4.34 1.45 6.12
C LEU A 100 -3.65 0.08 6.03
N VAL A 101 -2.95 -0.36 7.08
CA VAL A 101 -2.42 -1.73 7.19
C VAL A 101 -3.56 -2.74 7.30
N LYS A 102 -4.56 -2.48 8.16
CA LYS A 102 -5.63 -3.43 8.45
C LYS A 102 -6.68 -3.59 7.35
N TYR A 103 -7.06 -2.50 6.69
CA TYR A 103 -8.18 -2.47 5.73
C TYR A 103 -7.76 -2.18 4.30
N GLY A 104 -6.46 -2.04 4.05
CA GLY A 104 -5.91 -1.88 2.71
C GLY A 104 -5.91 -0.44 2.24
N ALA A 105 -4.78 0.23 2.48
CA ALA A 105 -4.25 1.23 1.55
C ALA A 105 -3.01 0.74 0.80
N LEU A 106 -2.47 -0.40 1.22
CA LEU A 106 -1.71 -1.26 0.34
C LEU A 106 -2.67 -1.67 -0.77
N LEU A 107 -2.32 -1.33 -2.01
CA LEU A 107 -3.09 -1.59 -3.22
C LEU A 107 -3.85 -2.92 -3.06
N PRO A 108 -5.18 -2.96 -3.24
CA PRO A 108 -5.92 -4.22 -3.22
C PRO A 108 -5.15 -5.27 -4.03
N GLY A 109 -5.07 -6.54 -3.59
CA GLY A 109 -4.17 -7.52 -4.22
C GLY A 109 -4.33 -7.64 -5.74
N TRP A 110 -5.55 -7.40 -6.27
CA TRP A 110 -5.82 -7.35 -7.71
C TRP A 110 -5.10 -6.19 -8.44
N LEU A 111 -4.84 -5.09 -7.75
CA LEU A 111 -4.19 -3.89 -8.24
C LEU A 111 -2.66 -3.93 -8.06
N ALA A 112 -2.16 -4.74 -7.11
CA ALA A 112 -0.73 -4.99 -6.94
C ALA A 112 -0.07 -5.61 -8.19
N ALA A 113 -0.83 -6.42 -8.94
CA ALA A 113 -0.39 -6.99 -10.22
C ALA A 113 -0.16 -5.95 -11.34
N TYR A 114 -0.63 -4.70 -11.14
CA TYR A 114 -0.56 -3.62 -12.12
C TYR A 114 0.37 -2.47 -11.69
N ASP A 115 1.29 -2.73 -10.75
CA ASP A 115 2.20 -1.70 -10.23
C ASP A 115 2.98 -0.98 -11.34
N ALA A 116 3.44 -1.71 -12.35
CA ALA A 116 4.15 -1.14 -13.50
C ALA A 116 3.24 -0.21 -14.34
N GLU A 117 2.01 -0.63 -14.60
CA GLU A 117 1.01 0.10 -15.38
C GLU A 117 0.56 1.37 -14.64
N ILE A 118 0.38 1.28 -13.32
CA ILE A 118 0.02 2.40 -12.47
C ILE A 118 1.15 3.44 -12.47
N LYS A 119 2.40 3.00 -12.30
CA LYS A 119 3.58 3.89 -12.38
C LYS A 119 3.71 4.53 -13.76
N ALA A 120 3.49 3.78 -14.83
CA ALA A 120 3.48 4.31 -16.19
C ALA A 120 2.38 5.36 -16.39
N ALA A 121 1.16 5.08 -15.91
CA ALA A 121 0.05 6.03 -15.97
C ALA A 121 0.34 7.31 -15.18
N MET A 122 0.94 7.20 -13.98
CA MET A 122 1.38 8.36 -13.21
C MET A 122 2.44 9.18 -13.96
N ALA A 123 3.43 8.53 -14.56
CA ALA A 123 4.48 9.20 -15.32
C ALA A 123 3.91 9.95 -16.54
N VAL A 124 2.99 9.32 -17.29
CA VAL A 124 2.28 9.97 -18.41
C VAL A 124 1.45 11.15 -17.92
N GLY A 125 0.70 10.99 -16.82
CA GLY A 125 -0.08 12.07 -16.21
C GLY A 125 0.80 13.26 -15.80
N LYS A 126 1.96 12.99 -15.20
CA LYS A 126 2.95 14.00 -14.84
C LYS A 126 3.46 14.75 -16.07
N LEU A 127 3.86 14.02 -17.12
CA LEU A 127 4.33 14.61 -18.39
C LEU A 127 3.29 15.53 -19.02
N VAL A 128 2.01 15.12 -19.04
CA VAL A 128 0.92 15.97 -19.56
C VAL A 128 0.77 17.23 -18.72
N SER A 129 0.79 17.11 -17.39
CA SER A 129 0.66 18.28 -16.50
C SER A 129 1.80 19.28 -16.65
N GLU A 130 3.05 18.80 -16.74
CA GLU A 130 4.23 19.63 -16.97
C GLU A 130 4.21 20.25 -18.37
N GLY A 131 3.77 19.50 -19.38
CA GLY A 131 3.60 19.98 -20.76
C GLY A 131 2.62 21.14 -20.86
N VAL A 132 1.46 21.04 -20.19
CA VAL A 132 0.46 22.14 -20.14
C VAL A 132 1.02 23.38 -19.46
N SER A 133 1.67 23.21 -18.30
CA SER A 133 2.30 24.32 -17.57
C SER A 133 3.36 25.02 -18.42
N THR A 134 4.25 24.24 -19.02
CA THR A 134 5.33 24.74 -19.90
C THR A 134 4.77 25.49 -21.10
N ALA A 135 3.73 24.96 -21.75
CA ALA A 135 3.10 25.61 -22.89
C ALA A 135 2.46 26.96 -22.51
N GLN A 136 1.84 27.07 -21.32
CA GLN A 136 1.31 28.34 -20.83
C GLN A 136 2.42 29.37 -20.61
N THR A 137 3.51 28.97 -19.94
CA THR A 137 4.67 29.86 -19.71
C THR A 137 5.29 30.34 -21.03
N LEU A 138 5.43 29.46 -22.03
CA LEU A 138 5.95 29.85 -23.34
C LEU A 138 5.02 30.83 -24.04
N LYS A 139 3.70 30.59 -24.01
CA LYS A 139 2.71 31.51 -24.60
C LYS A 139 2.73 32.89 -23.95
N GLU A 140 2.94 32.96 -22.64
CA GLU A 140 3.08 34.23 -21.92
C GLU A 140 4.36 34.97 -22.33
N LYS A 141 5.48 34.26 -22.49
CA LYS A 141 6.74 34.83 -23.00
C LYS A 141 6.58 35.38 -24.42
N ASP A 142 5.99 34.61 -25.32
CA ASP A 142 5.75 35.03 -26.70
C ASP A 142 4.87 36.30 -26.77
N GLN A 143 3.85 36.39 -25.92
CA GLN A 143 3.00 37.58 -25.83
C GLN A 143 3.75 38.79 -25.27
N ALA A 144 4.62 38.59 -24.29
CA ALA A 144 5.45 39.66 -23.72
C ALA A 144 6.44 40.19 -24.76
N GLU A 145 7.11 39.30 -25.51
CA GLU A 145 8.03 39.67 -26.58
C GLU A 145 7.31 40.39 -27.74
N ALA A 146 6.13 39.91 -28.13
CA ALA A 146 5.32 40.58 -29.15
C ALA A 146 4.90 41.99 -28.74
N LYS A 147 4.53 42.20 -27.47
CA LYS A 147 4.23 43.54 -26.92
C LYS A 147 5.46 44.44 -26.89
N ALA A 148 6.59 43.94 -26.41
CA ALA A 148 7.84 44.68 -26.39
C ALA A 148 8.29 45.12 -27.79
N SER A 149 8.19 44.22 -28.78
CA SER A 149 8.50 44.54 -30.18
C SER A 149 7.53 45.56 -30.79
N ALA A 150 6.25 45.50 -30.45
CA ALA A 150 5.26 46.49 -30.88
C ALA A 150 5.51 47.88 -30.27
N GLU A 151 5.86 47.94 -28.99
CA GLU A 151 6.23 49.18 -28.30
C GLU A 151 7.52 49.80 -28.85
N GLU A 152 8.52 48.97 -29.18
CA GLU A 152 9.77 49.44 -29.80
C GLU A 152 9.54 50.00 -31.21
N LYS A 153 8.76 49.31 -32.05
CA LYS A 153 8.36 49.82 -33.37
C LYS A 153 7.54 51.11 -33.29
N ALA A 154 6.69 51.26 -32.27
CA ALA A 154 5.93 52.47 -32.03
C ALA A 154 6.85 53.64 -31.62
N ARG A 155 7.85 53.40 -30.75
CA ARG A 155 8.83 54.43 -30.35
C ARG A 155 9.69 54.91 -31.51
N VAL A 156 10.15 54.00 -32.37
CA VAL A 156 10.96 54.36 -33.56
C VAL A 156 10.16 55.20 -34.56
N ARG A 157 8.85 54.97 -34.72
CA ARG A 157 7.98 55.76 -35.60
C ARG A 157 7.68 57.18 -35.10
N VAL A 158 7.76 57.43 -33.80
CA VAL A 158 7.51 58.75 -33.22
C VAL A 158 8.78 59.63 -33.22
N ALA A 159 9.96 59.00 -33.35
CA ALA A 159 11.26 59.68 -33.37
C ALA A 159 11.80 59.98 -34.79
N ALA A 160 11.09 59.56 -35.84
CA ALA A 160 11.42 59.80 -37.26
C ALA A 160 10.48 60.85 -37.86
#